data_AF-A0AB72X764-F1
#
_entry.id   AF-A0AB72X764-F1
#
_cell.length_a   1.000
_cell.length_b   1.000
_cell.length_c   1.000
_cell.angle_alpha   90.00
_cell.angle_beta   90.00
_cell.angle_gamma   90.00
#
_symmetry.space_group_name_H-M   'P 1'
#
loop_
_entity.id
_entity.type
_entity.pdbx_description
1 polymer ?
#
loop_
_entity_poly.entity_id
_entity_poly.type
_entity_poly.pdbx_seq_one_letter_code
_entity_poly.pdbx_strand_id
1 'polypeptide(L)'
;MQAPNDSVDFTDLNATQKAELLKQWESQQTQIAKERLRMQIEGVADTKTREGVMSDVVGMMFVGLAELVVALSKAKSIADVNSAVQPLFKIGSAVDTAVKSGTLKLPYMVKDGGAQGVLADMTKLSNGIAAVIAASEPPAK
;
A
#
# COMPACT_ATOMS: atom_id res chain seq x y z
N MET A 1 45.04 -12.97 -6.81
CA MET A 1 44.23 -12.10 -5.92
C MET A 1 43.44 -13.02 -5.01
N GLN A 2 43.77 -13.05 -3.74
CA GLN A 2 43.18 -13.94 -2.74
C GLN A 2 42.08 -13.15 -2.02
N ALA A 3 40.84 -13.64 -2.04
CA ALA A 3 39.76 -12.99 -1.31
C ALA A 3 40.06 -13.06 0.20
N PRO A 4 39.84 -11.98 0.98
CA PRO A 4 39.96 -12.05 2.42
C PRO A 4 38.89 -13.01 2.96
N ASN A 5 39.35 -14.11 3.53
CA ASN A 5 38.54 -15.08 4.24
C ASN A 5 38.27 -14.55 5.65
N ASP A 6 37.36 -13.59 5.78
CA ASP A 6 36.85 -13.14 7.08
C ASP A 6 35.74 -14.10 7.53
N SER A 7 36.12 -15.35 7.82
CA SER A 7 35.28 -16.24 8.61
C SER A 7 35.31 -15.71 10.05
N VAL A 8 34.25 -15.03 10.46
CA VAL A 8 34.03 -14.66 11.87
C VAL A 8 34.08 -15.93 12.71
N ASP A 9 35.05 -16.03 13.61
CA ASP A 9 35.16 -17.15 14.53
C ASP A 9 34.08 -17.04 15.63
N PHE A 10 33.09 -17.93 15.57
CA PHE A 10 31.94 -17.92 16.48
C PHE A 10 32.24 -18.55 17.85
N THR A 11 33.46 -19.06 18.08
CA THR A 11 33.80 -19.74 19.34
C THR A 11 34.00 -18.80 20.52
N ASP A 12 34.34 -17.52 20.28
CA ASP A 12 34.70 -16.55 21.35
C ASP A 12 33.58 -15.58 21.76
N LEU A 13 32.40 -15.68 21.12
CA LEU A 13 31.28 -14.79 21.40
C LEU A 13 30.48 -15.28 22.62
N ASN A 14 30.23 -14.37 23.57
CA ASN A 14 29.32 -14.66 24.67
C ASN A 14 27.86 -14.76 24.16
N ALA A 15 26.98 -15.35 24.97
CA ALA A 15 25.60 -15.64 24.57
C ALA A 15 24.83 -14.38 24.11
N THR A 16 25.10 -13.22 24.72
CA THR A 16 24.48 -11.94 24.38
C THR A 16 24.93 -11.43 23.00
N GLN A 17 26.22 -11.54 22.68
CA GLN A 17 26.76 -11.15 21.38
C GLN A 17 26.24 -12.06 20.26
N LYS A 18 26.13 -13.36 20.51
CA LYS A 18 25.53 -14.31 19.56
C LYS A 18 24.07 -13.99 19.26
N ALA A 19 23.29 -13.68 20.30
CA ALA A 19 21.87 -13.31 20.15
C ALA A 19 21.68 -12.02 19.34
N GLU A 20 22.52 -11.01 19.56
CA GLU A 20 22.45 -9.75 18.82
C GLU A 20 22.85 -9.93 17.34
N LEU A 21 23.88 -10.73 17.07
CA LEU A 21 24.29 -11.06 15.70
C LEU A 21 23.21 -11.83 14.93
N LEU A 22 22.55 -12.79 15.59
CA LEU A 22 21.41 -13.52 15.01
C LEU A 22 20.27 -12.55 14.66
N LYS A 23 19.91 -11.66 15.58
CA LYS A 23 18.86 -10.65 15.36
C LYS A 23 19.20 -9.70 14.20
N GLN A 24 20.46 -9.26 14.11
CA GLN A 24 20.92 -8.41 13.01
C GLN A 24 20.89 -9.16 11.68
N TRP A 25 21.31 -10.42 11.66
CA TRP A 25 21.27 -11.27 10.47
C TRP A 25 19.82 -11.51 10.00
N GLU A 26 18.91 -11.83 10.91
CA GLU A 26 17.47 -11.97 10.61
C GLU A 26 16.85 -10.68 10.04
N SER A 27 17.21 -9.54 10.63
CA SER A 27 16.80 -8.22 10.13
C SER A 27 17.31 -7.97 8.71
N GLN A 28 18.60 -8.24 8.45
CA GLN A 28 19.19 -8.08 7.11
C GLN A 28 18.53 -9.01 6.09
N GLN A 29 18.31 -10.27 6.42
CA GLN A 29 17.60 -11.21 5.54
C GLN A 29 16.18 -10.72 5.21
N THR A 30 15.49 -10.16 6.20
CA THR A 30 14.16 -9.57 6.01
C THR A 30 14.20 -8.39 5.05
N GLN A 31 15.22 -7.52 5.14
CA GLN A 31 15.37 -6.38 4.22
C GLN A 31 15.69 -6.83 2.80
N ILE A 32 16.63 -7.76 2.63
CA ILE A 32 17.00 -8.34 1.33
C ILE A 32 15.77 -8.97 0.65
N ALA A 33 14.96 -9.72 1.41
CA ALA A 33 13.73 -10.32 0.90
C ALA A 33 12.72 -9.26 0.42
N LYS A 34 12.54 -8.18 1.20
CA LYS A 34 11.67 -7.05 0.82
C LYS A 34 12.17 -6.34 -0.44
N GLU A 35 13.48 -6.17 -0.58
CA GLU A 35 14.09 -5.50 -1.73
C GLU A 35 13.98 -6.36 -3.00
N ARG A 36 14.21 -7.67 -2.88
CA ARG A 36 13.96 -8.61 -3.98
C ARG A 36 12.51 -8.57 -4.44
N LEU A 37 11.56 -8.54 -3.51
CA LEU A 37 10.14 -8.42 -3.83
C LEU A 37 9.84 -7.10 -4.56
N ARG A 38 10.42 -5.97 -4.12
CA ARG A 38 10.25 -4.67 -4.80
C ARG A 38 10.76 -4.71 -6.24
N MET A 39 11.95 -5.27 -6.46
CA MET A 39 12.48 -5.41 -7.83
C MET A 39 11.58 -6.28 -8.71
N GLN A 40 11.00 -7.35 -8.16
CA GLN A 40 10.03 -8.18 -8.89
C GLN A 40 8.75 -7.42 -9.23
N ILE A 41 8.23 -6.60 -8.30
CA ILE A 41 7.06 -5.75 -8.54
C ILE A 41 7.36 -4.71 -9.63
N GLU A 42 8.51 -4.04 -9.55
CA GLU A 42 8.96 -3.07 -10.56
C GLU A 42 9.16 -3.71 -11.93
N GLY A 43 9.52 -5.00 -11.98
CA GLY A 43 9.62 -5.77 -13.23
C GLY A 43 8.28 -6.07 -13.90
N VAL A 44 7.16 -6.04 -13.17
CA VAL A 44 5.80 -6.24 -13.73
C VAL A 44 5.22 -4.91 -14.25
N ALA A 45 5.50 -3.81 -13.56
CA ALA A 45 5.18 -2.46 -14.01
C ALA A 45 6.14 -1.48 -13.33
N ASP A 46 6.82 -0.64 -14.12
CA ASP A 46 7.66 0.41 -13.56
C ASP A 46 6.82 1.42 -12.77
N THR A 47 7.48 2.12 -11.84
CA THR A 47 6.83 3.04 -10.92
C THR A 47 5.99 4.10 -11.64
N LYS A 48 6.47 4.66 -12.76
CA LYS A 48 5.76 5.73 -13.46
C LYS A 48 4.50 5.20 -14.15
N THR A 49 4.59 4.05 -14.80
CA THR A 49 3.42 3.40 -15.42
C THR A 49 2.37 3.07 -14.36
N ARG A 50 2.79 2.50 -13.23
CA ARG A 50 1.88 2.19 -12.12
C ARG A 50 1.19 3.44 -11.57
N GLU A 51 1.94 4.52 -11.35
CA GLU A 51 1.41 5.79 -10.87
C GLU A 51 0.44 6.43 -11.88
N GLY A 52 0.78 6.40 -13.17
CA GLY A 52 -0.08 6.90 -14.24
C GLY A 52 -1.43 6.18 -14.29
N VAL A 53 -1.41 4.84 -14.35
CA VAL A 53 -2.63 4.03 -14.34
C VAL A 53 -3.45 4.26 -13.07
N MET A 54 -2.81 4.33 -11.91
CA MET A 54 -3.51 4.61 -10.64
C MET A 54 -4.12 6.02 -10.63
N SER A 55 -3.42 7.02 -11.16
CA SER A 55 -3.93 8.39 -11.28
C SER A 55 -5.16 8.44 -12.18
N ASP A 56 -5.16 7.73 -13.31
CA ASP A 56 -6.32 7.66 -14.21
C ASP A 56 -7.53 7.02 -13.53
N VAL A 57 -7.31 5.92 -12.79
CA VAL A 57 -8.36 5.24 -12.02
C VAL A 57 -8.92 6.17 -10.93
N VAL A 58 -8.06 6.85 -10.16
CA VAL A 58 -8.49 7.81 -9.13
C VAL A 58 -9.24 8.99 -9.76
N GLY A 59 -8.73 9.54 -10.86
CA GLY A 59 -9.37 10.62 -11.60
C GLY A 59 -10.77 10.25 -12.08
N MET A 60 -10.92 9.07 -12.69
CA MET A 60 -12.21 8.53 -13.12
C MET A 60 -13.19 8.41 -11.94
N MET A 61 -12.74 7.87 -10.80
CA MET A 61 -13.59 7.73 -9.61
C MET A 61 -13.98 9.10 -9.03
N PHE A 62 -13.06 10.07 -9.02
CA PHE A 62 -13.32 11.42 -8.52
C PHE A 62 -14.31 12.17 -9.41
N VAL A 63 -14.17 12.09 -10.73
CA VAL A 63 -15.12 12.66 -11.69
C VAL A 63 -16.51 12.04 -11.49
N GLY A 64 -16.60 10.71 -11.39
CA GLY A 64 -17.87 10.03 -11.14
C GLY A 64 -18.52 10.45 -9.80
N LEU A 65 -17.73 10.67 -8.75
CA LEU A 65 -18.22 11.20 -7.47
C LEU A 65 -18.73 12.64 -7.61
N ALA A 66 -18.00 13.51 -8.31
CA ALA A 66 -18.42 14.88 -8.55
C ALA A 66 -19.74 14.93 -9.34
N GLU A 67 -19.86 14.11 -10.39
CA GLU A 67 -21.10 13.97 -11.16
C GLU A 67 -22.26 13.49 -10.29
N LEU A 68 -22.02 12.50 -9.41
CA LEU A 68 -23.02 12.03 -8.46
C LEU A 68 -23.50 13.17 -7.54
N VAL A 69 -22.58 13.93 -6.95
CA VAL A 69 -22.92 15.05 -6.04
C VAL A 69 -23.76 16.09 -6.77
N VAL A 70 -23.36 16.47 -7.99
CA VAL A 70 -24.11 17.42 -8.82
C VAL A 70 -25.49 16.88 -9.15
N ALA A 71 -25.61 15.62 -9.54
CA ALA A 71 -26.89 14.99 -9.87
C ALA A 71 -27.82 14.91 -8.65
N LEU A 72 -27.30 14.52 -7.49
CA LEU A 72 -28.06 14.44 -6.24
C LEU A 72 -28.54 15.82 -5.77
N SER A 73 -27.73 16.87 -5.93
CA SER A 73 -28.14 18.25 -5.59
C SER A 73 -29.34 18.77 -6.41
N LYS A 74 -29.60 18.14 -7.56
CA LYS A 74 -30.69 18.50 -8.48
C LYS A 74 -31.86 17.51 -8.43
N ALA A 75 -31.70 16.40 -7.72
CA ALA A 75 -32.70 15.34 -7.64
C ALA A 75 -33.97 15.85 -6.95
N LYS A 76 -35.13 15.57 -7.53
CA LYS A 76 -36.45 15.93 -6.99
C LYS A 76 -37.27 14.72 -6.60
N SER A 77 -36.77 13.53 -6.93
CA SER A 77 -37.45 12.26 -6.72
C SER A 77 -36.46 11.12 -6.46
N ILE A 78 -36.97 10.00 -5.95
CA ILE A 78 -36.21 8.77 -5.78
C ILE A 78 -35.75 8.22 -7.15
N ALA A 79 -36.52 8.45 -8.23
CA ALA A 79 -36.14 8.05 -9.58
C ALA A 79 -34.89 8.82 -10.06
N ASP A 80 -34.79 10.11 -9.71
CA ASP A 80 -33.60 10.92 -10.03
C ASP A 80 -32.37 10.42 -9.25
N VAL A 81 -32.55 10.07 -7.97
CA VAL A 81 -31.48 9.47 -7.15
C VAL A 81 -31.00 8.15 -7.76
N ASN A 82 -31.93 7.27 -8.15
CA ASN A 82 -31.60 6.01 -8.80
C ASN A 82 -30.85 6.20 -10.11
N SER A 83 -31.20 7.24 -10.88
CA SER A 83 -30.52 7.58 -12.13
C SER A 83 -29.13 8.16 -11.87
N ALA A 84 -29.00 9.02 -10.85
CA ALA A 84 -27.75 9.66 -10.46
C ALA A 84 -26.66 8.65 -10.04
N VAL A 85 -27.05 7.54 -9.40
CA VAL A 85 -26.09 6.51 -8.96
C VAL A 85 -25.66 5.54 -10.07
N GLN A 86 -26.38 5.47 -11.20
CA GLN A 86 -26.10 4.47 -12.25
C GLN A 86 -24.67 4.51 -12.81
N PRO A 87 -24.06 5.68 -13.09
CA PRO A 87 -22.70 5.72 -13.64
C PRO A 87 -21.68 5.08 -12.70
N LEU A 88 -21.69 5.43 -11.41
CA LEU A 88 -20.82 4.83 -10.40
C LEU A 88 -21.17 3.36 -10.14
N PHE A 89 -22.45 3.00 -10.19
CA PHE A 89 -22.86 1.60 -10.07
C PHE A 89 -22.28 0.74 -11.20
N LYS A 90 -22.27 1.22 -12.45
CA LYS A 90 -21.66 0.50 -13.59
C LYS A 90 -20.18 0.25 -13.35
N ILE A 91 -19.43 1.27 -12.93
CA ILE A 91 -18.00 1.14 -12.60
C ILE A 91 -17.80 0.15 -11.45
N GLY A 92 -18.52 0.34 -10.34
CA GLY A 92 -18.43 -0.52 -9.15
C GLY A 92 -18.79 -1.97 -9.43
N SER A 93 -19.84 -2.22 -10.22
CA SER A 93 -20.29 -3.58 -10.58
C SER A 93 -19.28 -4.32 -11.46
N ALA A 94 -18.60 -3.62 -12.38
CA ALA A 94 -17.55 -4.20 -13.20
C ALA A 94 -16.34 -4.62 -12.33
N VAL A 95 -15.92 -3.75 -11.40
CA VAL A 95 -14.83 -4.05 -10.47
C VAL A 95 -15.21 -5.21 -9.53
N ASP A 96 -16.39 -5.17 -8.92
CA ASP A 96 -16.88 -6.23 -8.02
C ASP A 96 -16.95 -7.59 -8.73
N THR A 97 -17.47 -7.62 -9.96
CA THR A 97 -17.52 -8.83 -10.77
C THR A 97 -16.12 -9.35 -11.09
N ALA A 98 -15.19 -8.48 -11.48
CA ALA A 98 -13.81 -8.86 -11.77
C ALA A 98 -13.09 -9.41 -10.53
N VAL A 99 -13.35 -8.83 -9.35
CA VAL A 99 -12.80 -9.32 -8.07
C VAL A 99 -13.39 -10.68 -7.70
N LYS A 100 -14.72 -10.82 -7.72
CA LYS A 100 -15.40 -12.08 -7.34
C LYS A 100 -15.08 -13.24 -8.28
N SER A 101 -14.90 -12.95 -9.57
CA SER A 101 -14.46 -13.96 -10.55
C SER A 101 -12.98 -14.30 -10.45
N GLY A 102 -12.19 -13.53 -9.69
CA GLY A 102 -10.74 -13.69 -9.60
C GLY A 102 -9.96 -13.14 -10.80
N THR A 103 -10.66 -12.52 -11.76
CA THR A 103 -10.06 -11.86 -12.94
C THR A 103 -9.21 -10.65 -12.53
N LEU A 104 -9.64 -9.94 -11.49
CA LEU A 104 -8.88 -8.85 -10.85
C LEU A 104 -8.46 -9.29 -9.45
N LYS A 105 -7.15 -9.38 -9.22
CA LYS A 105 -6.57 -9.57 -7.89
C LYS A 105 -5.88 -8.29 -7.46
N LEU A 106 -6.34 -7.73 -6.35
CA LEU A 106 -5.75 -6.53 -5.78
C LEU A 106 -4.64 -6.93 -4.78
N PRO A 107 -3.52 -6.21 -4.71
CA PRO A 107 -2.39 -6.59 -3.85
C PRO A 107 -2.73 -6.80 -2.37
N TYR A 108 -3.74 -6.10 -1.84
CA TYR A 108 -4.15 -6.31 -0.44
C TYR A 108 -4.77 -7.69 -0.21
N MET A 109 -5.33 -8.33 -1.23
CA MET A 109 -5.99 -9.64 -1.11
C MET A 109 -5.00 -10.77 -0.84
N VAL A 110 -3.71 -10.54 -1.12
CA VAL A 110 -2.63 -11.51 -0.87
C VAL A 110 -1.75 -11.12 0.32
N LYS A 111 -2.01 -9.97 0.95
CA LYS A 111 -1.34 -9.55 2.18
C LYS A 111 -1.96 -10.25 3.39
N ASP A 112 -1.14 -10.52 4.40
CA ASP A 112 -1.62 -10.97 5.70
C ASP A 112 -2.59 -9.94 6.30
N GLY A 113 -3.73 -10.42 6.79
CA GLY A 113 -4.80 -9.57 7.33
C GLY A 113 -5.64 -8.84 6.28
N GLY A 114 -5.41 -9.06 4.98
CA GLY A 114 -6.26 -8.53 3.92
C GLY A 114 -6.41 -7.01 3.95
N ALA A 115 -7.65 -6.54 3.79
CA ALA A 115 -7.97 -5.11 3.86
C ALA A 115 -7.64 -4.51 5.23
N GLN A 116 -7.87 -5.24 6.33
CA GLN A 116 -7.58 -4.78 7.68
C GLN A 116 -6.07 -4.61 7.91
N GLY A 117 -5.26 -5.52 7.36
CA GLY A 117 -3.80 -5.41 7.38
C GLY A 117 -3.30 -4.15 6.69
N VAL A 118 -3.86 -3.84 5.51
CA VAL A 118 -3.53 -2.59 4.79
C VAL A 118 -3.97 -1.34 5.55
N LEU A 119 -5.15 -1.36 6.18
CA LEU A 119 -5.59 -0.24 7.01
C LEU A 119 -4.67 -0.02 8.21
N ALA A 120 -4.20 -1.10 8.85
CA ALA A 120 -3.24 -1.00 9.95
C ALA A 120 -1.89 -0.43 9.48
N ASP A 121 -1.38 -0.89 8.33
CA ASP A 121 -0.16 -0.33 7.70
C ASP A 121 -0.32 1.16 7.43
N MET A 122 -1.46 1.57 6.85
CA MET A 122 -1.80 2.97 6.57
C MET A 122 -1.83 3.80 7.86
N THR A 123 -2.57 3.36 8.88
CA THR A 123 -2.66 4.06 10.17
C THR A 123 -1.28 4.25 10.79
N LYS A 124 -0.44 3.22 10.80
CA LYS A 124 0.92 3.30 11.32
C LYS A 124 1.76 4.33 10.57
N LEU A 125 1.72 4.30 9.24
CA LEU A 125 2.46 5.23 8.39
C LEU A 125 1.98 6.67 8.60
N SER A 126 0.68 6.92 8.50
CA SER A 126 0.08 8.25 8.65
C SER A 126 0.36 8.84 10.02
N ASN A 127 0.23 8.06 11.08
CA ASN A 127 0.54 8.53 12.44
C ASN A 127 2.03 8.82 12.63
N GLY A 128 2.91 8.00 12.03
CA GLY A 128 4.35 8.26 12.05
C GLY A 128 4.71 9.58 11.36
N ILE A 129 4.13 9.84 10.18
CA ILE A 129 4.32 11.10 9.46
C ILE A 129 3.78 12.27 10.30
N ALA A 130 2.58 12.14 10.85
CA ALA A 130 1.96 13.18 11.68
C ALA A 130 2.82 13.52 12.91
N ALA A 131 3.42 12.52 13.56
CA ALA A 131 4.33 12.73 14.68
C ALA A 131 5.60 13.49 14.28
N VAL A 132 6.18 13.20 13.11
CA VAL A 132 7.34 13.93 12.58
C VAL A 132 6.97 15.38 12.29
N ILE A 133 5.82 15.63 11.67
CA ILE A 133 5.32 16.98 11.39
C ILE A 133 5.14 17.74 12.71
N ALA A 134 4.44 17.15 13.68
CA ALA A 134 4.20 17.77 14.99
C ALA A 134 5.50 18.07 15.75
N ALA A 135 6.52 17.21 15.63
CA ALA A 135 7.83 17.43 16.24
C ALA A 135 8.67 18.52 15.52
N SER A 136 8.32 18.84 14.27
CA SER A 136 9.01 19.84 13.43
C SER A 136 8.40 21.25 13.54
N GLU A 137 7.18 21.37 14.08
CA GLU A 137 6.56 22.67 14.32
C GLU A 137 7.14 23.31 15.60
N PRO A 138 7.55 24.59 15.57
CA PRO A 138 7.94 25.29 16.78
C PRO A 138 6.75 25.39 17.75
N PRO A 139 6.99 25.41 19.08
CA PRO A 139 5.89 25.50 20.05
C PRO A 139 5.04 26.72 19.73
N ALA A 140 3.72 26.50 19.68
CA ALA A 140 2.74 27.55 19.41
C ALA A 140 2.98 28.74 20.35
N LYS A 141 3.06 29.95 19.78
CA LYS A 141 3.17 31.21 20.53
C LYS A 141 1.87 31.57 21.22
#